data_AF-A0AA42HNA3-F1
#
_entry.id   AF-A0AA42HNA3-F1
#
_cell.length_a   1.000
_cell.length_b   1.000
_cell.length_c   1.000
_cell.angle_alpha   90.00
_cell.angle_beta   90.00
_cell.angle_gamma   90.00
#
_symmetry.space_group_name_H-M   'P 1'
#
loop_
_entity.id
_entity.type
_entity.pdbx_description
1 polymer ?
#
loop_
_entity_poly.entity_id
_entity_poly.type
_entity_poly.pdbx_seq_one_letter_code
_entity_poly.pdbx_strand_id
1 'polypeptide(L)'
;MAKTQQERSKATAEKRQKLDEKELRHRVRRGTRAMLENLMRWHGIEEISEAVQLLIMHAHDLGPEGSAPLLAIPRHDFTPSEFVARQLDRLGRQEAARLDQQDQ
;
A
#
# COMPACT_ATOMS: atom_id res chain seq x y z
N MET A 1 -46.43 -13.31 -6.90
CA MET A 1 -45.71 -12.43 -7.86
C MET A 1 -44.22 -12.56 -7.61
N ALA A 2 -43.41 -12.85 -8.64
CA ALA A 2 -41.95 -12.81 -8.49
C ALA A 2 -41.51 -11.34 -8.34
N LYS A 3 -40.63 -11.04 -7.38
CA LYS A 3 -40.12 -9.68 -7.17
C LYS A 3 -39.45 -9.15 -8.44
N THR A 4 -39.72 -7.89 -8.76
CA THR A 4 -39.07 -7.21 -9.88
C THR A 4 -37.58 -7.00 -9.58
N GLN A 5 -36.78 -6.78 -10.63
CA GLN A 5 -35.34 -6.53 -10.46
C GLN A 5 -35.08 -5.26 -9.62
N GLN A 6 -35.90 -4.23 -9.77
CA GLN A 6 -35.81 -2.98 -9.00
C GLN A 6 -36.06 -3.19 -7.51
N GLU A 7 -37.08 -3.98 -7.15
CA GLU A 7 -37.39 -4.33 -5.75
C GLU A 7 -36.24 -5.11 -5.09
N ARG A 8 -35.57 -6.00 -5.84
CA ARG A 8 -34.41 -6.75 -5.35
C ARG A 8 -33.20 -5.85 -5.13
N SER A 9 -32.92 -4.95 -6.08
CA SER A 9 -31.84 -3.97 -5.95
C SER A 9 -32.06 -3.02 -4.76
N LYS A 10 -33.28 -2.54 -4.57
CA LYS A 10 -33.65 -1.68 -3.43
C LYS A 10 -33.47 -2.41 -2.09
N ALA A 11 -33.99 -3.64 -1.97
CA ALA A 11 -33.83 -4.44 -0.76
C ALA A 11 -32.35 -4.73 -0.42
N THR A 12 -31.52 -4.94 -1.45
CA THR A 12 -30.08 -5.14 -1.27
C THR A 12 -29.38 -3.85 -0.80
N ALA A 13 -29.75 -2.70 -1.38
CA ALA A 13 -29.23 -1.40 -0.97
C ALA A 13 -29.62 -1.06 0.48
N GLU A 14 -30.87 -1.31 0.87
CA GLU A 14 -31.34 -1.13 2.25
C GLU A 14 -30.59 -2.03 3.23
N LYS A 15 -30.30 -3.29 2.86
CA LYS A 15 -29.51 -4.20 3.69
C LYS A 15 -28.09 -3.68 3.91
N ARG A 16 -27.43 -3.21 2.84
CA ARG A 16 -26.07 -2.63 2.92
C ARG A 16 -26.03 -1.43 3.85
N GLN A 17 -27.03 -0.55 3.74
CA GLN A 17 -27.14 0.63 4.60
C GLN A 17 -27.37 0.24 6.07
N LYS A 18 -28.21 -0.77 6.35
CA LYS A 18 -28.46 -1.26 7.71
C LYS A 18 -27.22 -1.88 8.35
N LEU A 19 -26.35 -2.51 7.56
CA LEU A 19 -25.13 -3.17 8.04
C LEU A 19 -23.89 -2.27 7.97
N ASP A 20 -24.05 -0.99 7.62
CA ASP A 20 -22.97 -0.03 7.37
C ASP A 20 -21.87 -0.62 6.43
N GLU A 21 -22.30 -1.42 5.45
CA GLU A 21 -21.40 -2.05 4.51
C GLU A 21 -20.79 -0.99 3.59
N LYS A 22 -19.46 -0.88 3.62
CA LYS A 22 -18.69 -0.10 2.64
C LYS A 22 -18.05 -1.02 1.61
N GLU A 23 -18.29 -0.72 0.35
CA GLU A 23 -17.68 -1.47 -0.76
C GLU A 23 -16.21 -1.05 -0.95
N LEU A 24 -15.29 -2.00 -0.86
CA LEU A 24 -13.86 -1.80 -1.12
C LEU A 24 -13.51 -2.25 -2.54
N ARG A 25 -13.53 -1.32 -3.50
CA ARG A 25 -13.09 -1.59 -4.88
C ARG A 25 -11.62 -1.22 -5.06
N HIS A 26 -10.75 -2.22 -5.23
CA HIS A 26 -9.32 -1.99 -5.40
C HIS A 26 -8.77 -2.68 -6.66
N ARG A 27 -8.17 -1.91 -7.57
CA ARG A 27 -7.50 -2.42 -8.77
C ARG A 27 -5.99 -2.48 -8.51
N VAL A 28 -5.42 -3.67 -8.57
CA VAL A 28 -4.00 -3.91 -8.30
C VAL A 28 -3.22 -4.25 -9.56
N ARG A 29 -1.93 -3.87 -9.59
CA ARG A 29 -1.00 -4.30 -10.64
C ARG A 29 -0.52 -5.73 -10.36
N ARG A 30 0.04 -6.38 -11.40
CA ARG A 30 0.52 -7.78 -11.35
C ARG A 30 1.41 -8.08 -10.14
N GLY A 31 2.33 -7.19 -9.77
CA GLY A 31 3.24 -7.39 -8.64
C GLY A 31 2.49 -7.56 -7.31
N THR A 32 1.66 -6.57 -6.95
CA THR A 32 0.82 -6.61 -5.73
C THR A 32 -0.13 -7.81 -5.74
N ARG A 33 -0.72 -8.13 -6.90
CA ARG A 33 -1.58 -9.31 -7.04
C ARG A 33 -0.83 -10.61 -6.72
N ALA A 34 0.37 -10.78 -7.26
CA ALA A 34 1.18 -11.97 -7.00
C ALA A 34 1.59 -12.09 -5.52
N MET A 35 1.87 -10.97 -4.85
CA MET A 35 2.13 -10.97 -3.40
C MET A 35 0.91 -11.45 -2.62
N LEU A 36 -0.28 -11.00 -2.97
CA LEU A 36 -1.52 -11.44 -2.34
C LEU A 36 -1.79 -12.93 -2.60
N GLU A 37 -1.61 -13.41 -3.83
CA GLU A 37 -1.74 -14.84 -4.19
C GLU A 37 -0.75 -15.71 -3.39
N ASN A 38 0.46 -15.20 -3.11
CA ASN A 38 1.43 -15.90 -2.28
C ASN A 38 0.97 -16.00 -0.82
N LEU A 39 0.51 -14.89 -0.23
CA LEU A 39 -0.04 -14.88 1.13
C LEU A 39 -1.20 -15.87 1.26
N MET A 40 -2.12 -15.85 0.30
CA MET A 40 -3.25 -16.78 0.24
C MET A 40 -2.77 -18.23 0.21
N ARG A 41 -1.83 -18.56 -0.68
CA ARG A 41 -1.29 -19.92 -0.81
C ARG A 41 -0.57 -20.38 0.45
N TRP A 42 0.20 -19.51 1.12
CA TRP A 42 0.91 -19.87 2.35
C TRP A 42 -0.02 -20.23 3.51
N HIS A 43 -1.21 -19.65 3.53
CA HIS A 43 -2.18 -19.82 4.61
C HIS A 43 -3.43 -20.62 4.20
N GLY A 44 -3.45 -21.20 3.00
CA GLY A 44 -4.57 -21.99 2.50
C GLY A 44 -5.87 -21.20 2.31
N ILE A 45 -5.78 -19.90 2.04
CA ILE A 45 -6.94 -19.03 1.83
C ILE A 45 -7.32 -19.06 0.36
N GLU A 46 -8.58 -19.36 0.05
CA GLU A 46 -9.09 -19.44 -1.32
C GLU A 46 -9.71 -18.12 -1.81
N GLU A 47 -10.27 -17.32 -0.89
CA GLU A 47 -10.99 -16.10 -1.20
C GLU A 47 -10.18 -14.82 -0.93
N ILE A 48 -10.12 -13.95 -1.94
CA ILE A 48 -9.38 -12.67 -1.83
C ILE A 48 -9.96 -11.77 -0.73
N SER A 49 -11.30 -11.72 -0.61
CA SER A 49 -11.97 -10.90 0.40
C SER A 49 -11.64 -11.36 1.82
N GLU A 50 -11.53 -12.68 2.03
CA GLU A 50 -11.13 -13.25 3.31
C GLU A 50 -9.69 -12.88 3.64
N ALA A 51 -8.75 -13.03 2.70
CA ALA A 51 -7.36 -12.65 2.90
C ALA A 51 -7.23 -11.17 3.28
N VAL A 52 -7.92 -10.27 2.59
CA VAL A 52 -7.90 -8.83 2.89
C VAL A 52 -8.52 -8.54 4.27
N GLN A 53 -9.62 -9.20 4.62
CA GLN A 53 -10.25 -9.03 5.93
C GLN A 53 -9.33 -9.50 7.06
N LEU A 54 -8.68 -10.66 6.92
CA LEU A 54 -7.70 -11.17 7.88
C LEU A 54 -6.51 -10.22 8.04
N LEU A 55 -5.98 -9.69 6.94
CA LEU A 55 -4.89 -8.71 6.98
C LEU A 55 -5.28 -7.46 7.78
N ILE A 56 -6.49 -6.94 7.59
CA ILE A 56 -6.99 -5.77 8.34
C ILE A 56 -7.15 -6.10 9.84
N MET A 57 -7.79 -7.23 10.16
CA MET A 57 -8.02 -7.64 11.55
C MET A 57 -6.71 -7.87 12.29
N HIS A 58 -5.78 -8.63 11.71
CA HIS A 58 -4.49 -8.91 12.34
C HIS A 58 -3.60 -7.67 12.44
N ALA A 59 -3.62 -6.78 11.45
CA ALA A 59 -2.93 -5.50 11.59
C ALA A 59 -3.52 -4.67 12.75
N HIS A 60 -4.84 -4.64 12.89
CA HIS A 60 -5.49 -3.93 14.00
C HIS A 60 -5.14 -4.55 15.38
N ASP A 61 -5.13 -5.88 15.50
CA ASP A 61 -4.83 -6.60 16.73
C ASP A 61 -3.41 -6.35 17.26
N LEU A 62 -2.46 -6.02 16.37
CA LEU A 62 -1.11 -5.61 16.73
C LEU A 62 -1.04 -4.22 17.39
N GLY A 63 -2.13 -3.47 17.37
CA GLY A 63 -2.19 -2.10 17.88
C GLY A 63 -1.38 -1.09 17.05
N PRO A 64 -1.37 0.19 17.46
CA PRO A 64 -0.76 1.27 16.67
C PRO A 64 0.74 1.05 16.41
N GLU A 65 1.51 0.67 17.44
CA GLU A 65 2.95 0.50 17.31
C GLU A 65 3.34 -0.77 16.54
N GLY A 66 2.63 -1.88 16.78
CA GLY A 66 2.91 -3.15 16.12
C GLY A 66 2.51 -3.18 14.64
N SER A 67 1.48 -2.41 14.26
CA SER A 67 1.02 -2.28 12.86
C SER A 67 1.80 -1.24 12.05
N ALA A 68 2.43 -0.27 12.71
CA ALA A 68 3.21 0.79 12.06
C ALA A 68 4.19 0.28 10.99
N PRO A 69 5.04 -0.74 11.22
CA PRO A 69 5.96 -1.24 10.19
C PRO A 69 5.26 -1.91 9.01
N LEU A 70 4.06 -2.49 9.19
CA LEU A 70 3.31 -3.15 8.11
C LEU A 70 2.67 -2.13 7.15
N LEU A 71 2.37 -0.93 7.67
CA LEU A 71 1.75 0.17 6.92
C LEU A 71 2.75 1.27 6.54
N ALA A 72 4.03 1.09 6.92
CA ALA A 72 5.08 2.02 6.56
C ALA A 72 5.28 2.02 5.04
N ILE A 73 5.33 3.21 4.44
CA ILE A 73 5.78 3.35 3.06
C ILE A 73 7.23 2.85 3.04
N PRO A 74 7.58 1.85 2.20
CA PRO A 74 8.94 1.35 2.13
C PRO A 74 9.85 2.50 1.73
N ARG A 75 10.63 3.00 2.69
CA ARG A 75 11.74 3.89 2.41
C ARG A 75 12.91 2.99 2.04
N HIS A 76 13.35 3.08 0.80
CA HIS A 76 14.65 2.54 0.44
C HIS A 76 15.68 3.45 1.07
N ASP A 77 16.22 3.06 2.23
CA ASP A 77 17.41 3.70 2.78
C ASP A 77 18.54 3.47 1.79
N PHE A 78 18.87 4.53 1.06
CA PHE A 78 20.00 4.54 0.15
C PHE A 78 21.21 5.09 0.90
N THR A 79 22.08 4.18 1.32
CA THR A 79 23.45 4.56 1.70
C THR A 79 24.32 4.46 0.45
N PRO A 80 24.82 5.58 -0.13
CA PRO A 80 25.74 5.52 -1.25
C PRO A 80 27.00 4.73 -0.84
N SER A 81 27.58 4.00 -1.78
CA SER A 81 28.91 3.42 -1.55
C SER A 81 29.92 4.53 -1.31
N GLU A 82 31.00 4.24 -0.59
CA GLU A 82 32.05 5.21 -0.29
C GLU A 82 32.61 5.86 -1.57
N PHE A 83 32.74 5.07 -2.65
CA PHE A 83 33.16 5.58 -3.95
C PHE A 83 32.19 6.66 -4.48
N VAL A 84 30.88 6.39 -4.46
CA VAL A 84 29.85 7.34 -4.91
C VAL A 84 29.83 8.58 -4.02
N ALA A 85 29.95 8.43 -2.70
CA ALA A 85 30.01 9.55 -1.77
C ALA A 85 31.18 10.50 -2.09
N ARG A 86 32.39 9.95 -2.29
CA ARG A 86 33.57 10.75 -2.66
C ARG A 86 33.42 11.45 -4.01
N GLN A 87 32.75 10.83 -4.97
CA GLN A 87 32.47 11.46 -6.26
C GLN A 87 31.50 12.64 -6.10
N LEU A 88 30.42 12.45 -5.34
CA LEU A 88 29.45 13.51 -5.05
C LEU A 88 30.11 14.70 -4.33
N ASP A 89 30.97 14.44 -3.34
CA ASP A 89 31.71 15.50 -2.64
C ASP A 89 32.61 16.29 -3.59
N ARG A 90 33.33 15.60 -4.47
CA ARG A 90 34.22 16.24 -5.44
C ARG A 90 33.44 17.14 -6.39
N LEU A 91 32.34 16.63 -6.95
CA LEU A 91 31.48 17.38 -7.87
C LEU A 91 30.83 18.57 -7.17
N GLY A 92 30.34 18.39 -5.93
CA GLY A 92 29.77 19.46 -5.12
C GLY A 92 30.74 20.60 -4.87
N ARG A 93 32.02 20.28 -4.55
CA ARG A 93 33.06 21.30 -4.37
C ARG A 93 33.37 22.07 -5.67
N GLN A 94 33.40 21.38 -6.80
CA GLN A 94 33.63 22.01 -8.10
C GLN A 94 32.49 22.97 -8.46
N GLU A 95 31.25 22.56 -8.23
CA GLU A 95 30.08 23.37 -8.51
C GLU A 95 29.98 24.58 -7.57
N ALA A 96 30.29 24.41 -6.28
CA ALA A 96 30.36 25.53 -5.33
C ALA A 96 31.38 26.59 -5.78
N ALA A 97 32.60 26.17 -6.16
CA ALA A 97 33.62 27.10 -6.64
C ALA A 97 33.21 27.81 -7.95
N ARG A 98 32.45 27.13 -8.83
CA ARG A 98 31.89 27.75 -10.05
C ARG A 98 30.87 28.82 -9.70
N LEU A 99 29.98 28.54 -8.75
CA LEU A 99 28.95 29.50 -8.31
C LEU A 99 29.57 30.71 -7.60
N ASP A 100 30.55 30.49 -6.72
CA ASP A 100 31.29 31.58 -6.06
C ASP A 100 31.97 32.53 -7.04
N GLN A 101 32.42 32.01 -8.20
CA GLN A 101 33.00 32.82 -9.28
C GLN A 101 31.94 33.54 -10.14
N GLN A 102 30.70 33.10 -10.12
CA GLN A 102 29.58 33.72 -10.84
C GLN A 102 28.87 34.80 -10.00
N ASP A 103 28.96 34.69 -8.68
CA ASP A 103 28.41 35.65 -7.72
C ASP A 103 29.36 36.84 -7.42
N GLN A 104 30.56 36.86 -8.03
CA GLN A 104 31.55 37.96 -7.98
C GLN A 104 31.51 38.82 -9.24
#